data_AF-A0A0P6XBZ1-F1
#
_entry.id   AF-A0A0P6XBZ1-F1
#
_cell.length_a   1.000
_cell.length_b   1.000
_cell.length_c   1.000
_cell.angle_alpha   90.00
_cell.angle_beta   90.00
_cell.angle_gamma   90.00
#
_symmetry.space_group_name_H-M   'P 1'
#
loop_
_entity.id
_entity.type
_entity.pdbx_description
1 polymer ?
#
loop_
_entity_poly.entity_id
_entity_poly.type
_entity_poly.pdbx_seq_one_letter_code
_entity_poly.pdbx_strand_id
1 'polypeptide(L)'
;MPNSSDLNGLIVYLGDIIELSNEFSGGFLDTSKAPFSYVDPIDGSFYFHDIKPGNYSLVIYEVVSGGMVYYDESGNVLKIEVKENNIIDLGEVYFSFD
;
A
#
# COMPACT_ATOMS: atom_id res chain seq x y z
N MET A 1 8.96 -18.01 5.21
CA MET A 1 9.60 -17.13 4.22
C MET A 1 8.71 -17.16 3.01
N PRO A 2 8.22 -16.01 2.52
CA PRO A 2 7.41 -15.96 1.30
C PRO A 2 8.22 -16.58 0.15
N ASN A 3 7.56 -17.33 -0.73
CA ASN A 3 8.24 -17.85 -1.92
C ASN A 3 8.48 -16.68 -2.88
N SER A 4 9.60 -16.66 -3.60
CA SER A 4 9.87 -15.64 -4.61
C SER A 4 8.83 -15.59 -5.74
N SER A 5 8.00 -16.63 -5.87
CA SER A 5 6.82 -16.63 -6.74
C SER A 5 5.76 -15.62 -6.32
N ASP A 6 5.63 -15.35 -5.02
CA ASP A 6 4.54 -14.56 -4.43
C ASP A 6 4.75 -13.04 -4.67
N LEU A 7 5.96 -12.66 -5.09
CA LEU A 7 6.31 -11.29 -5.47
C LEU A 7 6.00 -10.99 -6.95
N ASN A 8 5.81 -12.03 -7.78
CA ASN A 8 5.59 -11.83 -9.21
C ASN A 8 4.21 -11.26 -9.48
N GLY A 9 4.16 -10.07 -10.08
CA GLY A 9 2.92 -9.39 -10.38
C GLY A 9 2.32 -8.63 -9.19
N LEU A 10 3.07 -8.51 -8.09
CA LEU A 10 2.73 -7.61 -6.98
C LEU A 10 2.85 -6.16 -7.44
N ILE A 11 1.84 -5.36 -7.14
CA ILE A 11 1.86 -3.91 -7.34
C ILE A 11 1.43 -3.28 -6.03
N VAL A 12 2.22 -2.36 -5.48
CA VAL A 12 1.82 -1.61 -4.28
C VAL A 12 1.32 -0.24 -4.72
N TYR A 13 0.12 0.14 -4.27
CA TYR A 13 -0.51 1.41 -4.57
C TYR A 13 -0.65 2.28 -3.33
N LEU A 14 -0.72 3.59 -3.56
CA LEU A 14 -1.22 4.57 -2.60
C LEU A 14 -2.66 4.90 -2.97
N GLY A 15 -3.61 4.32 -2.22
CA GLY A 15 -5.05 4.58 -2.35
C GLY A 15 -5.51 5.79 -1.54
N ASP A 16 -6.74 6.22 -1.81
CA ASP A 16 -7.40 7.28 -1.04
C ASP A 16 -7.94 6.72 0.29
N ILE A 17 -7.92 7.56 1.33
CA ILE A 17 -8.56 7.22 2.61
C ILE A 17 -10.01 7.70 2.59
N ILE A 18 -10.94 6.83 2.93
CA ILE A 18 -12.36 7.13 3.12
C ILE A 18 -12.74 6.97 4.59
N GLU A 19 -13.51 7.90 5.13
CA GLU A 19 -14.06 7.79 6.49
C GLU A 19 -15.35 6.97 6.44
N LEU A 20 -15.38 5.85 7.17
CA LEU A 20 -16.55 4.95 7.22
C LEU A 20 -17.43 5.26 8.42
N SER A 21 -16.81 5.65 9.53
CA SER A 21 -17.45 6.16 10.74
C SER A 21 -16.44 6.98 11.56
N ASN A 22 -16.88 7.57 12.68
CA ASN A 22 -16.02 8.35 13.57
C ASN A 22 -14.79 7.57 14.12
N GLU A 23 -14.80 6.23 14.07
CA GLU A 23 -13.75 5.38 14.64
C GLU A 23 -13.05 4.51 13.59
N PHE A 24 -13.58 4.46 12.36
CA PHE A 24 -13.09 3.58 11.30
C PHE A 24 -12.90 4.30 9.98
N SER A 25 -11.76 4.01 9.35
CA SER A 25 -11.41 4.44 8.01
C SER A 25 -11.19 3.24 7.10
N GLY A 26 -11.49 3.41 5.81
CA GLY A 26 -11.28 2.44 4.74
C GLY A 26 -10.32 3.00 3.69
N GLY A 27 -9.84 2.11 2.82
CA GLY A 27 -9.01 2.46 1.67
C GLY A 27 -9.83 2.30 0.39
N PHE A 28 -9.70 3.24 -0.53
CA PHE A 28 -10.31 3.19 -1.85
C PHE A 28 -9.23 3.23 -2.93
N LEU A 29 -9.25 2.26 -3.84
CA LEU A 29 -8.29 2.15 -4.93
C LEU A 29 -8.95 2.47 -6.27
N ASP A 30 -8.56 3.60 -6.88
CA ASP A 30 -8.78 3.90 -8.30
C ASP A 30 -7.45 3.72 -9.06
N THR A 31 -7.26 2.54 -9.66
CA THR A 31 -6.01 2.18 -10.36
C THR A 31 -5.69 3.09 -11.56
N SER A 32 -6.65 3.89 -12.05
CA SER A 32 -6.42 4.85 -13.13
C SER A 32 -5.72 6.13 -12.68
N LYS A 33 -5.68 6.38 -11.35
CA LYS A 33 -5.13 7.62 -10.76
C LYS A 33 -4.14 7.36 -9.64
N ALA A 34 -4.27 6.23 -8.94
CA ALA A 34 -3.47 5.90 -7.78
C ALA A 34 -1.99 5.79 -8.17
N PRO A 35 -1.07 6.46 -7.45
CA PRO A 35 0.35 6.19 -7.59
C PRO A 35 0.64 4.74 -7.27
N PHE A 36 1.57 4.14 -8.02
CA PHE A 36 2.02 2.76 -7.82
C PHE A 36 3.53 2.73 -7.62
N SER A 37 4.01 1.70 -6.92
CA SER A 37 5.43 1.51 -6.63
C SER A 37 6.12 0.77 -7.76
N TYR A 38 7.44 0.93 -7.82
CA TYR A 38 8.30 -0.11 -8.37
C TYR A 38 8.55 -1.13 -7.26
N VAL A 39 8.38 -2.42 -7.56
CA VAL A 39 8.69 -3.54 -6.67
C VAL A 39 9.89 -4.30 -7.25
N ASP A 40 10.93 -4.50 -6.45
CA ASP A 40 12.06 -5.33 -6.83
C ASP A 40 11.69 -6.81 -6.72
N PRO A 41 11.75 -7.58 -7.82
CA PRO A 41 11.35 -8.99 -7.81
C PRO A 41 12.33 -9.91 -7.07
N ILE A 42 13.53 -9.44 -6.71
CA ILE A 42 14.57 -10.23 -6.05
C ILE A 42 14.37 -10.23 -4.54
N ASP A 43 14.15 -9.05 -3.94
CA ASP A 43 14.05 -8.89 -2.48
C ASP A 43 12.70 -8.35 -1.98
N GLY A 44 11.80 -7.98 -2.89
CA GLY A 44 10.46 -7.47 -2.55
C GLY A 44 10.44 -6.03 -2.04
N SER A 45 11.59 -5.34 -2.04
CA SER A 45 11.64 -3.92 -1.69
C SER A 45 10.82 -3.10 -2.69
N PHE A 46 10.18 -2.04 -2.23
CA PHE A 46 9.40 -1.18 -3.10
C PHE A 46 9.59 0.30 -2.74
N TYR A 47 9.41 1.16 -3.73
CA TYR A 47 9.45 2.60 -3.53
C TYR A 47 8.46 3.33 -4.42
N PHE A 48 8.03 4.48 -3.93
CA PHE A 48 7.23 5.46 -4.67
C PHE A 48 8.10 6.70 -4.92
N HIS A 49 7.93 7.34 -6.08
CA HIS A 49 8.60 8.60 -6.40
C HIS A 49 7.61 9.62 -6.97
N ASP A 50 7.97 10.90 -6.89
CA ASP A 50 7.17 12.03 -7.41
C ASP A 50 5.72 12.08 -6.88
N ILE A 51 5.54 11.68 -5.62
CA ILE A 51 4.23 11.65 -4.96
C ILE A 51 3.87 13.04 -4.45
N LYS A 52 2.64 13.47 -4.73
CA LYS A 52 2.10 14.70 -4.17
C LYS A 52 1.98 14.56 -2.65
N PRO A 53 2.27 15.61 -1.87
CA PRO A 53 2.01 15.58 -0.44
C PRO A 53 0.53 15.28 -0.14
N GLY A 54 0.28 14.42 0.83
CA GLY A 54 -1.07 13.92 1.11
C GLY A 54 -1.10 12.77 2.09
N ASN A 55 -2.32 12.35 2.43
CA ASN A 55 -2.57 11.16 3.25
C ASN A 55 -3.08 10.04 2.36
N TYR A 56 -2.48 8.86 2.48
CA TYR A 56 -2.77 7.72 1.62
C TYR A 56 -2.97 6.45 2.43
N SER A 57 -3.76 5.51 1.89
CA SER A 57 -3.80 4.12 2.35
C SER A 57 -2.82 3.27 1.54
N LEU A 58 -2.07 2.39 2.20
CA LEU A 58 -1.24 1.39 1.51
C LEU A 58 -2.12 0.25 1.01
N VAL A 59 -2.03 -0.06 -0.29
CA VAL A 59 -2.78 -1.16 -0.91
C VAL A 59 -1.81 -2.08 -1.66
N ILE A 60 -1.75 -3.35 -1.28
CA ILE A 60 -1.01 -4.36 -2.04
C ILE A 60 -1.98 -5.04 -2.99
N TYR A 61 -1.65 -5.00 -4.27
CA TYR A 61 -2.47 -5.52 -5.35
C TYR A 61 -1.78 -6.69 -6.03
N GLU A 62 -2.46 -7.83 -6.06
CA GLU A 62 -2.06 -9.01 -6.81
C GLU A 62 -3.04 -9.21 -7.97
N VAL A 63 -2.55 -9.49 -9.16
CA VAL A 63 -3.41 -9.61 -10.36
C VAL A 63 -4.41 -10.77 -10.25
N VAL A 64 -4.08 -11.83 -9.50
CA VAL A 64 -4.95 -13.00 -9.31
C VAL A 64 -5.99 -12.76 -8.20
N SER A 65 -5.57 -12.12 -7.10
CA SER A 65 -6.36 -12.00 -5.86
C SER A 65 -7.06 -10.63 -5.69
N GLY A 66 -6.66 -9.61 -6.47
CA GLY A 66 -7.13 -8.23 -6.34
C GLY A 66 -6.31 -7.40 -5.34
N GLY A 67 -6.90 -6.31 -4.85
CA GLY A 67 -6.25 -5.37 -3.94
C GLY A 67 -6.60 -5.63 -2.47
N MET A 68 -5.58 -5.67 -1.61
CA MET A 68 -5.70 -5.72 -0.16
C MET A 68 -5.21 -4.41 0.46
N VAL A 69 -6.09 -3.74 1.20
CA VAL A 69 -5.76 -2.55 1.99
C VAL A 69 -5.16 -3.00 3.32
N TYR A 70 -4.10 -2.31 3.76
CA TYR A 70 -3.48 -2.56 5.06
C TYR A 70 -4.21 -1.87 6.19
N TYR A 71 -4.34 -2.57 7.32
CA TYR A 71 -4.95 -2.06 8.53
C TYR A 71 -3.97 -2.13 9.71
N ASP A 72 -4.09 -1.20 10.64
CA ASP A 72 -3.37 -1.21 11.91
C ASP A 72 -4.01 -2.17 12.93
N GLU A 73 -3.40 -2.29 14.11
CA GLU A 73 -3.89 -3.14 15.20
C GLU A 73 -5.29 -2.75 15.71
N SER A 74 -5.73 -1.52 15.43
CA SER A 74 -7.06 -1.00 15.79
C SER A 74 -8.10 -1.23 14.69
N GLY A 75 -7.72 -1.82 13.56
CA GLY A 75 -8.60 -2.05 12.41
C GLY A 75 -8.84 -0.80 11.56
N ASN A 76 -8.03 0.25 11.72
CA ASN A 76 -8.03 1.43 10.85
C ASN A 76 -7.07 1.24 9.68
N VAL A 77 -7.31 1.91 8.55
CA VAL A 77 -6.32 1.81 7.46
C VAL A 77 -4.97 2.34 7.89
N LEU A 78 -3.92 1.65 7.45
CA LEU A 78 -2.56 2.11 7.61
C LEU A 78 -2.39 3.41 6.83
N LYS A 79 -2.39 4.52 7.56
CA LYS A 79 -2.29 5.87 7.02
C LYS A 79 -0.83 6.26 6.83
N ILE A 80 -0.46 6.57 5.59
CA ILE A 80 0.85 7.11 5.22
C ILE A 80 0.70 8.61 4.96
N GLU A 81 1.41 9.43 5.73
CA GLU A 81 1.46 10.88 5.56
C GLU A 81 2.70 11.27 4.76
N VAL A 82 2.54 11.55 3.46
CA VAL A 82 3.65 12.00 2.60
C VAL A 82 3.85 13.51 2.73
N LYS A 83 5.08 13.90 3.09
CA LYS A 83 5.52 15.30 3.18
C LYS A 83 6.53 15.62 2.10
N GLU A 84 6.55 16.87 1.67
CA GLU A 84 7.51 17.35 0.68
C GLU A 84 8.96 17.16 1.15
N ASN A 85 9.83 16.69 0.25
CA ASN A 85 11.26 16.45 0.50
C ASN A 85 11.56 15.50 1.68
N ASN A 86 10.68 14.54 1.95
CA ASN A 86 10.85 13.57 3.03
C ASN A 86 10.88 12.12 2.49
N ILE A 87 11.74 11.28 3.09
CA ILE A 87 11.76 9.83 2.85
C ILE A 87 11.08 9.17 4.05
N ILE A 88 10.04 8.39 3.77
CA ILE A 88 9.31 7.62 4.79
C ILE A 88 9.70 6.16 4.60
N ASP A 89 10.38 5.62 5.61
CA ASP A 89 10.66 4.18 5.70
C ASP A 89 9.49 3.50 6.43
N LEU A 90 8.84 2.56 5.74
CA LEU A 90 7.71 1.79 6.29
C LEU A 90 8.17 0.53 7.03
N GLY A 91 9.47 0.20 6.98
CA GLY A 91 9.99 -1.07 7.49
C GLY A 91 9.46 -2.28 6.72
N GLU A 92 9.41 -3.42 7.40
CA GLU A 92 8.90 -4.67 6.80
C GLU A 92 7.37 -4.70 6.82
N VAL A 93 6.78 -4.98 5.66
CA VAL A 93 5.34 -5.08 5.47
C VAL A 93 4.96 -6.53 5.21
N TYR A 94 4.18 -7.12 6.10
CA TYR A 94 3.75 -8.52 6.03
C TYR A 94 2.32 -8.64 5.48
N PHE A 95 2.08 -9.50 4.49
CA PHE A 95 0.73 -9.86 3.99
C PHE A 95 0.57 -11.36 3.86
N SER A 96 -0.70 -11.81 3.84
CA SER A 96 -1.10 -13.09 3.27
C SER A 96 -2.33 -12.88 2.39
N PHE A 97 -2.36 -13.54 1.23
CA PHE A 97 -3.55 -13.74 0.42
C PHE A 97 -4.05 -15.16 0.69
N ASP A 98 -4.80 -15.35 1.78
CA ASP A 98 -5.43 -16.63 2.11
C ASP A 98 -6.75 -16.85 1.33
#